data_AF-E4RWK6-F1
#
_entry.id   AF-E4RWK6-F1
#
_cell.length_a   1.000
_cell.length_b   1.000
_cell.length_c   1.000
_cell.angle_alpha   90.00
_cell.angle_beta   90.00
_cell.angle_gamma   90.00
#
_symmetry.space_group_name_H-M   'P 1'
#
loop_
_entity.id
_entity.type
_entity.pdbx_description
1 polymer ?
#
loop_
_entity_poly.entity_id
_entity_poly.type
_entity_poly.pdbx_seq_one_letter_code
_entity_poly.pdbx_strand_id
1 'polypeptide(L)'
;MRTIFFCLAALLFLGSCTKIIQLKNSEGSVCTFKFPKGVKITKITSDDPTLDWLVDFSQNRKIFVSNNDISGSPLNSYKLQEYGENIVVKIVASDSLILTGKNNYGNWKEIKKNGIIYGYMNISDDEIDKFEKLIIPECKSK
;
A
#
# COMPACT_ATOMS: atom_id res chain seq x y z
N MET A 1 52.84 14.48 14.48
CA MET A 1 51.72 15.45 14.47
C MET A 1 51.61 16.09 13.09
N ARG A 2 50.55 15.79 12.35
CA ARG A 2 49.68 16.74 11.62
C ARG A 2 48.83 15.98 10.61
N THR A 3 47.63 15.68 11.08
CA THR A 3 46.43 15.32 10.34
C THR A 3 46.11 16.41 9.32
N ILE A 4 45.79 16.04 8.08
CA ILE A 4 45.01 16.89 7.18
C ILE A 4 43.78 16.08 6.77
N PHE A 5 42.63 16.64 7.15
CA PHE A 5 41.29 16.11 6.97
C PHE A 5 40.94 15.99 5.47
N PHE A 6 40.74 14.76 5.00
CA PHE A 6 39.90 14.49 3.84
C PHE A 6 38.44 14.58 4.29
N CYS A 7 37.83 15.75 4.15
CA CYS A 7 36.36 15.86 4.17
C CYS A 7 35.91 16.13 2.73
N LEU A 8 35.90 15.04 1.95
CA LEU A 8 35.21 14.96 0.69
C LEU A 8 33.71 14.87 1.01
N ALA A 9 33.09 16.02 1.29
CA ALA A 9 31.64 16.14 1.34
C ALA A 9 31.09 16.06 -0.10
N ALA A 10 31.13 14.85 -0.67
CA ALA A 10 30.31 14.51 -1.81
C ALA A 10 28.86 14.43 -1.31
N LEU A 11 28.19 15.59 -1.32
CA LEU A 11 26.76 15.71 -1.16
C LEU A 11 26.09 15.09 -2.40
N LEU A 12 26.09 13.76 -2.45
CA LEU A 12 25.35 12.98 -3.43
C LEU A 12 23.86 13.12 -3.09
N PHE A 13 23.24 14.21 -3.53
CA PHE A 13 21.80 14.24 -3.82
C PHE A 13 21.55 13.33 -5.03
N LEU A 14 21.71 12.02 -4.84
CA LEU A 14 21.20 11.02 -5.77
C LEU A 14 19.68 11.14 -5.71
N GLY A 15 19.09 11.60 -6.82
CA GLY A 15 17.65 11.78 -6.97
C GLY A 15 16.88 10.60 -6.36
N SER A 16 16.05 10.92 -5.37
CA SER A 16 15.15 9.96 -4.72
C SER A 16 14.16 9.45 -5.76
N CYS A 17 14.50 8.36 -6.45
CA CYS A 17 13.62 7.71 -7.39
C CYS A 17 12.54 6.96 -6.58
N THR A 18 11.49 7.71 -6.21
CA THR A 18 10.31 7.24 -5.50
C THR A 18 9.50 6.34 -6.43
N LYS A 19 8.98 5.22 -5.93
CA LYS A 19 8.06 4.39 -6.71
C LYS A 19 6.66 4.96 -6.59
N ILE A 20 5.97 5.10 -7.72
CA ILE A 20 4.65 5.74 -7.78
C ILE A 20 3.62 4.74 -8.28
N ILE A 21 2.48 4.67 -7.60
CA ILE A 21 1.28 4.00 -8.10
C ILE A 21 0.22 5.07 -8.32
N GLN A 22 -0.42 5.05 -9.49
CA GLN A 22 -1.52 5.94 -9.82
C GLN A 22 -2.74 5.12 -10.19
N LEU A 23 -3.87 5.46 -9.58
CA LEU A 23 -5.16 4.82 -9.82
C LEU A 23 -6.20 5.89 -10.11
N LYS A 24 -7.04 5.62 -11.09
CA LYS A 24 -8.22 6.43 -11.39
C LYS A 24 -9.41 5.81 -10.66
N ASN A 25 -10.12 6.61 -9.87
CA ASN A 25 -11.35 6.17 -9.22
C ASN A 25 -12.55 6.22 -10.20
N SER A 26 -13.70 5.73 -9.77
CA SER A 26 -14.94 5.70 -10.56
C SER A 26 -15.43 7.10 -10.98
N GLU A 27 -15.16 8.12 -10.17
CA GLU A 27 -15.48 9.53 -10.45
C GLU A 27 -14.49 10.21 -11.41
N GLY A 28 -13.39 9.54 -11.73
CA GLY A 28 -12.36 9.99 -12.64
C GLY A 28 -11.24 10.84 -12.03
N SER A 29 -11.22 11.00 -10.70
CA SER A 29 -10.09 11.56 -9.95
C SER A 29 -8.89 10.60 -9.99
N VAL A 30 -7.68 11.16 -10.02
CA VAL A 30 -6.44 10.37 -9.99
C VAL A 30 -5.83 10.43 -8.59
N CYS A 31 -5.72 9.28 -7.95
CA CYS A 31 -5.09 9.09 -6.65
C CYS A 31 -3.67 8.56 -6.82
N THR A 32 -2.70 9.24 -6.21
CA THR A 32 -1.27 8.95 -6.31
C THR A 32 -0.72 8.47 -4.97
N PHE A 33 -0.04 7.32 -4.98
CA PHE A 33 0.68 6.75 -3.84
C PHE A 33 2.18 6.81 -4.11
N LYS A 34 2.96 7.16 -3.07
CA LYS A 34 4.42 7.33 -3.14
C LYS A 34 5.08 6.37 -2.16
N PHE A 35 5.92 5.48 -2.68
CA PHE A 35 6.61 4.47 -1.89
C PHE A 35 8.13 4.65 -1.94
N PRO A 36 8.84 4.31 -0.84
CA PRO A 36 10.29 4.42 -0.80
C PRO A 36 10.95 3.51 -1.83
N LYS A 37 12.18 3.86 -2.23
CA LYS A 37 12.98 3.04 -3.14
C LYS A 37 13.28 1.68 -2.50
N GLY A 38 13.31 0.63 -3.33
CA GLY A 38 13.68 -0.73 -2.91
C GLY A 38 12.49 -1.62 -2.55
N VAL A 39 11.26 -1.10 -2.49
CA VAL A 39 10.06 -1.93 -2.38
C VAL A 39 9.78 -2.65 -3.69
N LYS A 40 9.28 -3.87 -3.59
CA LYS A 40 8.80 -4.63 -4.75
C LYS A 40 7.32 -4.28 -4.96
N ILE A 41 6.99 -3.81 -6.16
CA ILE A 41 5.61 -3.53 -6.55
C ILE A 41 5.17 -4.57 -7.56
N THR A 42 4.06 -5.24 -7.26
CA THR A 42 3.46 -6.25 -8.10
C THR A 42 2.06 -5.80 -8.49
N LYS A 43 1.80 -5.69 -9.80
CA LYS A 43 0.46 -5.52 -10.31
C LYS A 43 -0.22 -6.89 -10.33
N ILE A 44 -1.38 -7.01 -9.70
CA ILE A 44 -2.22 -8.20 -9.73
C ILE A 44 -3.26 -7.94 -10.83
N THR A 45 -3.18 -8.69 -11.92
CA THR A 45 -4.13 -8.59 -13.03
C THR A 45 -5.24 -9.62 -12.83
N SER A 46 -6.48 -9.13 -12.71
CA SER A 46 -7.70 -9.92 -12.88
C SER A 46 -8.28 -9.70 -14.28
N ASP A 47 -9.19 -10.58 -14.71
CA ASP A 47 -9.97 -10.39 -15.95
C ASP A 47 -10.95 -9.21 -15.87
N ASP A 48 -11.18 -8.67 -14.67
CA ASP A 48 -11.94 -7.44 -14.39
C ASP A 48 -11.04 -6.19 -14.57
N PRO A 49 -11.50 -5.08 -15.20
CA PRO A 49 -10.75 -3.81 -15.36
C PRO A 49 -10.20 -3.16 -14.09
N THR A 50 -10.43 -3.75 -12.92
CA THR A 50 -9.87 -3.32 -11.63
C THR A 50 -8.36 -3.51 -11.55
N LEU A 51 -7.68 -2.54 -10.95
CA LEU A 51 -6.23 -2.50 -10.81
C LEU A 51 -5.85 -2.73 -9.35
N ASP A 52 -5.41 -3.95 -9.06
CA ASP A 52 -4.89 -4.34 -7.76
C ASP A 52 -3.36 -4.25 -7.75
N TRP A 53 -2.83 -3.59 -6.73
CA TRP A 53 -1.39 -3.45 -6.53
C TRP A 53 -1.00 -3.92 -5.14
N LEU A 54 0.07 -4.71 -5.10
CA LEU A 54 0.72 -5.13 -3.87
C LEU A 54 2.12 -4.52 -3.80
N VAL A 55 2.43 -3.90 -2.67
CA VAL A 55 3.74 -3.34 -2.36
C VAL A 55 4.32 -4.15 -1.23
N ASP A 56 5.28 -5.01 -1.58
CA ASP A 56 5.97 -5.88 -0.64
C ASP A 56 7.13 -5.13 0.02
N PHE A 57 7.04 -5.04 1.34
CA PHE A 57 8.16 -4.74 2.22
C PHE A 57 8.74 -6.07 2.73
N SER A 58 9.96 -6.08 3.26
CA SER A 58 10.56 -7.32 3.76
C SER A 58 9.73 -7.95 4.89
N GLN A 59 9.90 -9.26 5.14
CA GLN A 59 9.24 -9.99 6.23
C GLN A 59 7.70 -10.01 6.13
N ASN A 60 7.15 -10.25 4.94
CA ASN A 60 5.70 -10.36 4.68
C ASN A 60 4.85 -9.12 5.02
N ARG A 61 5.48 -7.98 5.31
CA ARG A 61 4.83 -6.68 5.45
C ARG A 61 4.38 -6.20 4.08
N LYS A 62 3.09 -5.89 3.94
CA LYS A 62 2.53 -5.54 2.63
C LYS A 62 1.65 -4.31 2.75
N ILE A 63 1.74 -3.44 1.77
CA ILE A 63 0.72 -2.43 1.48
C ILE A 63 -0.05 -2.90 0.26
N PHE A 64 -1.34 -2.65 0.24
CA PHE A 64 -2.17 -2.93 -0.92
C PHE A 64 -2.98 -1.70 -1.32
N VAL A 65 -3.24 -1.59 -2.62
CA VAL A 65 -4.01 -0.49 -3.19
C VAL A 65 -4.85 -1.02 -4.35
N SER A 66 -6.11 -0.62 -4.41
CA SER A 66 -7.10 -1.09 -5.37
C SER A 66 -8.11 0.01 -5.70
N ASN A 67 -8.59 0.06 -6.94
CA ASN A 67 -9.77 0.85 -7.33
C ASN A 67 -11.04 -0.03 -7.46
N ASN A 68 -11.03 -1.23 -6.86
CA ASN A 68 -12.19 -2.09 -6.75
C ASN A 68 -13.08 -1.68 -5.56
N ASP A 69 -14.34 -2.11 -5.57
CA ASP A 69 -15.29 -1.98 -4.46
C ASP A 69 -15.34 -3.22 -3.55
N ILE A 70 -14.46 -4.19 -3.81
CA ILE A 70 -14.38 -5.45 -3.08
C ILE A 70 -13.29 -5.37 -1.98
N SER A 71 -13.72 -5.52 -0.72
CA SER A 71 -12.80 -5.62 0.42
C SER A 71 -11.84 -6.80 0.24
N GLY A 72 -10.56 -6.60 0.55
CA GLY A 72 -9.55 -7.65 0.45
C GLY A 72 -9.19 -8.11 -0.97
N SER A 73 -9.63 -7.45 -2.05
CA SER A 73 -9.37 -7.83 -3.46
C SER A 73 -7.91 -8.21 -3.78
N PRO A 74 -6.87 -7.39 -3.48
CA PRO A 74 -5.47 -7.75 -3.75
C PRO A 74 -4.91 -8.85 -2.85
N LEU A 75 -5.61 -9.16 -1.76
CA LEU A 75 -5.27 -10.22 -0.81
C LEU A 75 -6.18 -11.42 -0.96
N ASN A 76 -7.13 -11.41 -1.90
CA ASN A 76 -8.18 -12.43 -1.95
C ASN A 76 -7.58 -13.78 -2.35
N SER A 77 -6.72 -13.81 -3.35
CA SER A 77 -5.96 -15.02 -3.73
C SER A 77 -5.07 -15.52 -2.59
N TYR A 78 -4.37 -14.63 -1.88
CA TYR A 78 -3.55 -15.01 -0.71
C TYR A 78 -4.40 -15.49 0.48
N LYS A 79 -5.51 -14.82 0.78
CA LYS A 79 -6.42 -15.13 1.89
C LYS A 79 -7.22 -16.41 1.63
N LEU A 80 -7.68 -16.63 0.40
CA LEU A 80 -8.28 -17.89 -0.04
C LEU A 80 -7.28 -19.04 0.09
N GLN A 81 -6.04 -18.82 -0.33
CA GLN A 81 -4.97 -19.82 -0.26
C GLN A 81 -4.54 -20.15 1.18
N GLU A 82 -4.47 -19.15 2.06
CA GLU A 82 -4.01 -19.31 3.44
C GLU A 82 -5.14 -19.74 4.40
N TYR A 83 -6.38 -19.31 4.16
CA TYR A 83 -7.48 -19.43 5.14
C TYR A 83 -8.77 -20.07 4.58
N GLY A 84 -8.81 -20.47 3.31
CA GLY A 84 -9.92 -21.20 2.70
C GLY A 84 -11.08 -20.35 2.14
N GLU A 85 -12.00 -21.02 1.43
CA GLU A 85 -13.08 -20.43 0.60
C GLU A 85 -14.15 -19.62 1.37
N ASN A 86 -14.10 -19.59 2.70
CA ASN A 86 -15.13 -19.02 3.56
C ASN A 86 -14.80 -17.63 4.15
N ILE A 87 -13.79 -16.94 3.63
CA ILE A 87 -13.56 -15.54 4.01
C ILE A 87 -14.64 -14.67 3.36
N VAL A 88 -15.48 -14.06 4.20
CA VAL A 88 -16.60 -13.21 3.80
C VAL A 88 -16.07 -11.97 3.09
N VAL A 89 -16.08 -12.05 1.75
CA VAL A 89 -15.91 -10.90 0.86
C VAL A 89 -17.07 -9.95 1.13
N LYS A 90 -16.77 -8.75 1.66
CA LYS A 90 -17.77 -7.68 1.81
C LYS A 90 -17.61 -6.71 0.65
N ILE A 91 -18.69 -6.50 -0.10
CA ILE A 91 -18.79 -5.33 -0.99
C ILE A 91 -18.76 -4.11 -0.09
N VAL A 92 -17.77 -3.25 -0.28
CA VAL A 92 -17.61 -2.03 0.50
C VAL A 92 -18.46 -0.95 -0.16
N ALA A 93 -19.75 -0.90 0.18
CA ALA A 93 -20.68 0.04 -0.42
C ALA A 93 -20.45 1.51 0.02
N SER A 94 -19.82 1.75 1.17
CA SER A 94 -19.57 3.10 1.69
C SER A 94 -18.13 3.56 1.42
N ASP A 95 -17.97 4.77 0.90
CA ASP A 95 -16.67 5.41 0.62
C ASP A 95 -15.97 6.01 1.85
N SER A 96 -16.38 5.58 3.05
CA SER A 96 -15.79 6.00 4.32
C SER A 96 -15.48 4.81 5.24
N LEU A 97 -15.29 3.63 4.68
CA LEU A 97 -15.02 2.42 5.47
C LEU A 97 -13.60 2.47 6.05
N ILE A 98 -13.49 2.16 7.34
CA ILE A 98 -12.21 1.87 8.01
C ILE A 98 -12.38 0.55 8.75
N LEU A 99 -11.58 -0.45 8.38
CA LEU A 99 -11.47 -1.72 9.08
C LEU A 99 -10.07 -1.86 9.66
N THR A 100 -9.98 -2.35 10.88
CA THR A 100 -8.71 -2.64 11.55
C THR A 100 -8.79 -4.00 12.22
N GLY A 101 -7.64 -4.63 12.42
CA GLY A 101 -7.54 -5.83 13.22
C GLY A 101 -6.11 -6.27 13.44
N LYS A 102 -5.96 -7.37 14.17
CA LYS A 102 -4.68 -7.99 14.50
C LYS A 102 -4.76 -9.49 14.24
N ASN A 103 -3.70 -10.05 13.69
CA ASN A 103 -3.53 -11.49 13.48
C ASN A 103 -2.19 -11.94 14.08
N ASN A 104 -1.84 -13.23 13.91
CA ASN A 104 -0.59 -13.80 14.42
C ASN A 104 0.68 -13.17 13.83
N TYR A 105 0.57 -12.43 12.72
CA TYR A 105 1.68 -11.80 12.00
C TYR A 105 1.78 -10.29 12.25
N GLY A 106 0.77 -9.68 12.88
CA GLY A 106 0.76 -8.25 13.22
C GLY A 106 -0.59 -7.59 12.96
N ASN A 107 -0.55 -6.26 12.84
CA ASN A 107 -1.71 -5.43 12.61
C ASN A 107 -2.02 -5.33 11.12
N TRP A 108 -3.31 -5.20 10.82
CA TRP A 108 -3.79 -4.90 9.48
C TRP A 108 -4.84 -3.78 9.52
N LYS A 109 -4.92 -3.03 8.43
CA LYS A 109 -5.86 -1.93 8.24
C LYS A 109 -6.29 -1.88 6.79
N GLU A 110 -7.57 -1.61 6.57
CA GLU A 110 -8.16 -1.34 5.27
C GLU A 110 -8.99 -0.06 5.36
N ILE A 111 -8.83 0.81 4.37
CA ILE A 111 -9.54 2.07 4.25
C ILE A 111 -10.14 2.12 2.84
N LYS A 112 -11.42 2.46 2.73
CA LYS A 112 -12.02 2.92 1.47
C LYS A 112 -12.25 4.41 1.56
N LYS A 113 -11.67 5.15 0.62
CA LYS A 113 -11.86 6.59 0.49
C LYS A 113 -11.63 7.05 -0.95
N ASN A 114 -12.47 7.95 -1.44
CA ASN A 114 -12.43 8.47 -2.80
C ASN A 114 -12.48 7.35 -3.86
N GLY A 115 -13.27 6.30 -3.64
CA GLY A 115 -13.40 5.15 -4.54
C GLY A 115 -12.13 4.31 -4.68
N ILE A 116 -11.20 4.41 -3.72
CA ILE A 116 -9.97 3.61 -3.67
C ILE A 116 -9.96 2.86 -2.34
N ILE A 117 -9.67 1.56 -2.41
CA ILE A 117 -9.40 0.70 -1.26
C ILE A 117 -7.89 0.59 -1.07
N TYR A 118 -7.40 0.89 0.12
CA TYR A 118 -5.97 0.81 0.43
C TYR A 118 -5.73 0.44 1.88
N GLY A 119 -4.54 -0.10 2.16
CA GLY A 119 -4.27 -0.59 3.49
C GLY A 119 -2.91 -1.26 3.65
N TYR A 120 -2.71 -1.86 4.81
CA TYR A 120 -1.52 -2.63 5.12
C TYR A 120 -1.85 -3.90 5.91
N MET A 121 -0.88 -4.81 5.98
CA MET A 121 -0.96 -6.02 6.78
C MET A 121 0.41 -6.41 7.36
N ASN A 122 0.34 -7.19 8.43
CA ASN A 122 1.48 -7.77 9.13
C ASN A 122 2.46 -6.72 9.67
N ILE A 123 1.93 -5.57 10.11
CA ILE A 123 2.73 -4.45 10.64
C ILE A 123 2.80 -4.57 12.17
N SER A 124 4.01 -4.54 12.73
CA SER A 124 4.21 -4.55 14.18
C SER A 124 3.73 -3.24 14.82
N ASP A 125 3.41 -3.27 16.11
CA ASP A 125 2.83 -2.12 16.83
C ASP A 125 3.74 -0.86 16.73
N ASP A 126 5.06 -1.03 16.70
CA ASP A 126 6.06 0.04 16.60
C ASP A 126 6.22 0.63 15.19
N GLU A 127 5.68 -0.02 14.15
CA GLU A 127 5.78 0.43 12.75
C GLU A 127 4.48 1.04 12.20
N ILE A 128 3.37 1.02 12.96
CA ILE A 128 2.05 1.48 12.51
C ILE A 128 2.12 2.91 11.96
N ASP A 129 2.65 3.86 12.73
CA ASP A 129 2.69 5.28 12.35
C ASP A 129 3.47 5.52 11.05
N LYS A 130 4.51 4.72 10.81
CA LYS A 130 5.32 4.78 9.59
C LYS A 130 4.51 4.31 8.40
N PHE A 131 3.77 3.21 8.53
CA PHE A 131 2.95 2.68 7.44
C PHE A 131 1.68 3.48 7.19
N GLU A 132 1.06 4.05 8.23
CA GLU A 132 -0.09 4.94 8.08
C GLU A 132 0.22 6.16 7.21
N LYS A 133 1.44 6.71 7.32
CA LYS A 133 1.90 7.81 6.46
C LYS A 133 2.12 7.39 5.01
N LEU A 134 2.47 6.14 4.75
CA LEU A 134 2.75 5.63 3.41
C LEU A 134 1.49 5.33 2.59
N ILE A 135 0.38 5.01 3.27
CA ILE A 135 -0.85 4.58 2.60
C ILE A 135 -1.82 5.72 2.30
N ILE A 136 -1.51 6.98 2.64
CA ILE A 136 -2.41 8.12 2.38
C ILE A 136 -2.23 8.58 0.93
N PRO A 137 -3.26 8.48 0.06
CA PRO A 137 -3.14 8.97 -1.31
C PRO A 137 -3.26 10.49 -1.41
N GLU A 138 -2.56 11.05 -2.40
CA GLU A 138 -2.86 12.39 -2.94
C GLU A 138 -3.85 12.23 -4.10
N CYS A 139 -5.13 12.55 -3.88
CA CYS A 139 -6.16 12.52 -4.92
C CYS A 139 -6.41 13.92 -5.48
N LYS A 140 -6.37 14.05 -6.81
CA LYS A 140 -6.71 15.29 -7.51
C LYS A 140 -7.96 15.06 -8.36
N SER A 141 -8.99 15.85 -8.08
CA SER A 141 -10.17 15.96 -8.93
C SER A 141 -9.81 16.66 -10.24
N LYS A 142 -10.52 16.30 -11.30
CA LYS A 142 -10.43 17.00 -12.59
C LYS A 142 -11.04 18.39 -12.51
#